data_AF-A0AAU4DSR5-F1
#
_entry.id   AF-A0AAU4DSR5-F1
#
_cell.length_a   1.000
_cell.length_b   1.000
_cell.length_c   1.000
_cell.angle_alpha   90.00
_cell.angle_beta   90.00
_cell.angle_gamma   90.00
#
_symmetry.space_group_name_H-M   'P 1'
#
loop_
_entity.id
_entity.type
_entity.pdbx_description
1 polymer ?
#
loop_
_entity_poly.entity_id
_entity_poly.type
_entity_poly.pdbx_seq_one_letter_code
_entity_poly.pdbx_strand_id
1 'polypeptide(L)'
;MNRSHLPTVFETGSTEVDGKVLAQSVSLKADKGYIPTNDVEYILGKHWRNLKATVGLRDSSPTGAVMKFEVFADGKSVYSYTISLGGAGSVDLGVAGVLTIKLKVTYLGPDSYDYSYGVWGDALLS
;
A
#
# COMPACT_ATOMS: atom_id res chain seq x y z
N MET A 1 6.88 17.17 -26.77
CA MET A 1 6.84 15.78 -26.27
C MET A 1 6.79 15.86 -24.75
N ASN A 2 5.60 15.99 -24.18
CA ASN A 2 5.44 16.27 -22.74
C ASN A 2 4.83 15.04 -22.08
N ARG A 3 5.59 14.39 -21.19
CA ARG A 3 5.08 13.29 -20.35
C ARG A 3 4.08 13.90 -19.37
N SER A 4 2.80 13.64 -19.59
CA SER A 4 1.73 13.99 -18.66
C SER A 4 1.93 13.23 -17.36
N HIS A 5 2.24 13.96 -16.31
CA HIS A 5 2.20 13.51 -14.92
C HIS A 5 0.76 13.11 -14.60
N LEU A 6 0.48 11.80 -14.59
CA LEU A 6 -0.81 11.30 -14.11
C LEU A 6 -0.91 11.63 -12.60
N PRO A 7 -2.05 12.13 -12.10
CA PRO A 7 -2.22 12.40 -10.69
C PRO A 7 -2.04 11.12 -9.88
N THR A 8 -1.31 11.19 -8.77
CA THR A 8 -1.10 10.05 -7.87
C THR A 8 -2.43 9.64 -7.25
N VAL A 9 -2.94 8.44 -7.57
CA VAL A 9 -4.29 7.97 -7.21
C VAL A 9 -4.25 7.22 -5.87
N PHE A 10 -3.80 7.90 -4.81
CA PHE A 10 -3.88 7.38 -3.45
C PHE A 10 -4.80 8.24 -2.58
N GLU A 11 -5.47 7.60 -1.64
CA GLU A 11 -6.33 8.26 -0.65
C GLU A 11 -5.62 8.26 0.69
N THR A 12 -5.81 9.33 1.46
CA THR A 12 -5.40 9.39 2.86
C THR A 12 -6.60 9.60 3.77
N GLY A 13 -6.47 9.15 5.02
CA GLY A 13 -7.50 9.32 6.05
C GLY A 13 -7.95 7.99 6.65
N SER A 14 -9.16 7.97 7.20
CA SER A 14 -9.72 6.81 7.89
C SER A 14 -10.24 5.77 6.90
N THR A 15 -9.96 4.49 7.14
CA THR A 15 -10.52 3.37 6.34
C THR A 15 -10.72 2.13 7.20
N GLU A 16 -11.65 1.26 6.81
CA GLU A 16 -11.92 -0.02 7.47
C GLU A 16 -11.13 -1.16 6.81
N VAL A 17 -10.49 -1.99 7.63
CA VAL A 17 -9.75 -3.20 7.26
C VAL A 17 -9.98 -4.26 8.34
N ASP A 18 -10.43 -5.45 7.94
CA ASP A 18 -10.72 -6.56 8.87
C ASP A 18 -11.65 -6.14 10.02
N GLY A 19 -12.70 -5.38 9.67
CA GLY A 19 -13.69 -4.86 10.61
C GLY A 19 -13.18 -3.77 11.56
N LYS A 20 -11.96 -3.26 11.36
CA LYS A 20 -11.34 -2.22 12.20
C LYS A 20 -11.11 -0.94 11.44
N VAL A 21 -11.47 0.18 12.08
CA VAL A 21 -11.18 1.52 11.57
C VAL A 21 -9.72 1.87 11.87
N LEU A 22 -8.95 2.16 10.81
CA LEU A 22 -7.57 2.64 10.86
C LEU A 22 -7.57 4.12 10.47
N ALA A 23 -7.31 5.00 11.43
CA ALA A 23 -7.60 6.43 11.33
C ALA A 23 -6.64 7.19 10.41
N GLN A 24 -5.38 6.75 10.32
CA GLN A 24 -4.32 7.41 9.55
C GLN A 24 -3.77 6.47 8.49
N SER A 25 -4.52 6.30 7.41
CA SER A 25 -4.19 5.32 6.38
C SER A 25 -3.75 5.95 5.07
N VAL A 26 -2.94 5.20 4.32
CA VAL A 26 -2.65 5.43 2.91
C VAL A 26 -3.27 4.28 2.11
N SER A 27 -4.28 4.59 1.30
CA SER A 27 -5.01 3.59 0.50
C SER A 27 -4.63 3.72 -0.97
N LEU A 28 -4.15 2.63 -1.55
CA LEU A 28 -3.71 2.55 -2.94
C LEU A 28 -4.74 1.74 -3.74
N LYS A 29 -5.38 2.40 -4.71
CA LYS A 29 -6.30 1.74 -5.62
C LYS A 29 -5.52 0.74 -6.49
N ALA A 30 -6.06 -0.45 -6.71
CA ALA A 30 -5.45 -1.45 -7.59
C ALA A 30 -6.51 -2.32 -8.26
N ASP A 31 -6.27 -2.67 -9.53
CA ASP A 31 -7.02 -3.65 -10.30
C ASP A 31 -6.06 -4.45 -11.20
N LYS A 32 -6.61 -5.43 -11.91
CA LYS A 32 -5.90 -6.26 -12.88
C LYS A 32 -5.83 -5.63 -14.28
N GLY A 33 -6.71 -4.66 -14.55
CA GLY A 33 -7.11 -4.27 -15.89
C GLY A 33 -6.30 -3.11 -16.44
N TYR A 34 -6.13 -2.01 -15.71
CA TYR A 34 -5.59 -0.80 -16.34
C TYR A 34 -5.22 0.38 -15.43
N ILE A 35 -5.13 0.26 -14.11
CA ILE A 35 -4.73 1.44 -13.30
C ILE A 35 -3.20 1.57 -13.24
N PRO A 36 -2.60 2.66 -13.77
CA PRO A 36 -1.19 2.93 -13.59
C PRO A 36 -0.91 3.44 -12.17
N THR A 37 0.20 2.94 -11.62
CA THR A 37 0.81 3.28 -10.31
C THR A 37 -0.08 3.06 -9.09
N ASN A 38 -0.14 1.82 -8.63
CA ASN A 38 -0.64 1.43 -7.32
C ASN A 38 0.47 1.55 -6.27
N ASP A 39 1.24 2.64 -6.35
CA ASP A 39 2.39 2.91 -5.51
C ASP A 39 2.49 4.38 -5.12
N VAL A 40 3.13 4.62 -3.97
CA VAL A 40 3.45 5.95 -3.46
C VAL A 40 4.87 5.93 -2.91
N GLU A 41 5.62 6.99 -3.13
CA GLU A 41 7.01 7.13 -2.71
C GLU A 41 7.18 8.29 -1.73
N TYR A 42 7.99 8.07 -0.69
CA TYR A 42 8.32 9.04 0.34
C TYR A 42 9.84 9.19 0.45
N ILE A 43 10.29 10.44 0.60
CA ILE A 43 11.68 10.75 0.92
C ILE A 43 11.83 10.75 2.43
N LEU A 44 12.61 9.80 2.96
CA LEU A 44 12.90 9.66 4.38
C LEU A 44 14.05 10.56 4.82
N GLY A 45 14.91 10.96 3.88
CA GLY A 45 16.08 11.81 4.16
C GLY A 45 17.09 11.14 5.09
N LYS A 46 17.03 9.81 5.27
CA LYS A 46 17.86 9.04 6.22
C LYS A 46 17.65 9.38 7.69
N HIS A 47 16.55 10.07 8.03
CA HIS A 47 16.26 10.52 9.39
C HIS A 47 15.50 9.49 10.24
N TRP A 48 14.85 8.53 9.58
CA TRP A 48 14.00 7.53 10.22
C TRP A 48 14.72 6.20 10.41
N ARG A 49 14.26 5.42 11.38
CA ARG A 49 14.83 4.11 11.73
C ARG A 49 13.86 2.98 11.45
N ASN A 50 12.56 3.23 11.55
CA ASN A 50 11.55 2.18 11.46
C ASN A 50 10.27 2.65 10.76
N LEU A 51 9.65 1.75 10.01
CA LEU A 51 8.31 1.87 9.45
C LEU A 51 7.39 0.84 10.13
N LYS A 52 6.28 1.31 10.70
CA LYS A 52 5.20 0.45 11.19
C LYS A 52 3.92 0.72 10.44
N ALA A 53 3.13 -0.31 10.17
CA ALA A 53 1.80 -0.19 9.58
C ALA A 53 0.99 -1.47 9.78
N THR A 54 -0.33 -1.37 9.61
CA THR A 54 -1.19 -2.52 9.35
C THR A 54 -1.51 -2.57 7.86
N VAL A 55 -1.32 -3.71 7.22
CA VAL A 55 -1.66 -3.93 5.81
C VAL A 55 -2.91 -4.80 5.67
N GLY A 56 -3.77 -4.45 4.72
CA GLY A 56 -4.95 -5.23 4.39
C GLY A 56 -5.77 -4.57 3.29
N LEU A 57 -6.86 -5.21 2.87
CA LEU A 57 -7.77 -4.67 1.87
C LEU A 57 -8.87 -3.86 2.58
N ARG A 58 -9.37 -2.81 1.94
CA ARG A 58 -10.57 -2.11 2.43
C ARG A 58 -11.74 -3.10 2.51
N ASP A 59 -12.55 -3.04 3.56
CA ASP A 59 -13.64 -4.02 3.76
C ASP A 59 -14.72 -3.99 2.66
N SER A 60 -14.83 -2.87 1.94
CA SER A 60 -15.72 -2.74 0.78
C SER A 60 -15.21 -3.40 -0.51
N SER A 61 -14.10 -4.14 -0.45
CA SER A 61 -13.50 -4.77 -1.63
C SER A 61 -14.32 -5.98 -2.11
N PRO A 62 -14.22 -6.37 -3.38
CA PRO A 62 -14.93 -7.54 -3.91
C PRO A 62 -14.57 -8.84 -3.19
N THR A 63 -15.52 -9.77 -3.10
CA THR A 63 -15.29 -11.11 -2.57
C THR A 63 -14.19 -11.83 -3.35
N GLY A 64 -13.25 -12.45 -2.64
CA GLY A 64 -12.13 -13.15 -3.28
C GLY A 64 -10.99 -12.23 -3.75
N ALA A 65 -11.07 -10.93 -3.45
CA ALA A 65 -9.96 -10.01 -3.66
C ALA A 65 -8.71 -10.46 -2.89
N VAL A 66 -7.57 -10.44 -3.59
CA VAL A 66 -6.24 -10.75 -3.06
C VAL A 66 -5.29 -9.66 -3.49
N MET A 67 -4.43 -9.19 -2.58
CA MET A 67 -3.40 -8.20 -2.89
C MET A 67 -2.04 -8.60 -2.35
N LYS A 68 -1.00 -8.23 -3.10
CA LYS A 68 0.38 -8.24 -2.66
C LYS A 68 0.80 -6.84 -2.25
N PHE A 69 1.32 -6.71 -1.05
CA PHE A 69 1.93 -5.51 -0.48
C PHE A 69 3.43 -5.62 -0.58
N GLU A 70 4.09 -4.58 -1.09
CA GLU A 70 5.54 -4.54 -1.24
C GLU A 70 6.09 -3.21 -0.73
N VAL A 71 7.22 -3.26 -0.03
CA VAL A 71 8.02 -2.08 0.30
C VAL A 71 9.35 -2.17 -0.44
N PHE A 72 9.72 -1.09 -1.11
CA PHE A 72 11.04 -0.93 -1.71
C PHE A 72 11.80 0.17 -0.97
N ALA A 73 13.01 -0.12 -0.49
CA ALA A 73 13.92 0.85 0.13
C ALA A 73 15.06 1.13 -0.85
N ASP A 74 15.24 2.40 -1.24
CA ASP A 74 16.21 2.84 -2.26
C ASP A 74 16.12 1.97 -3.55
N GLY A 75 14.90 1.62 -3.95
CA GLY A 75 14.60 0.79 -5.13
C GLY A 75 14.72 -0.72 -4.93
N LYS A 76 15.15 -1.22 -3.77
CA LYS A 76 15.26 -2.67 -3.48
C LYS A 76 14.06 -3.17 -2.70
N SER A 77 13.44 -4.27 -3.14
CA SER A 77 12.37 -4.92 -2.38
C SER A 77 12.90 -5.43 -1.04
N VAL A 78 12.29 -4.97 0.05
CA VAL A 78 12.67 -5.31 1.44
C VAL A 78 11.51 -5.94 2.23
N TYR A 79 10.29 -5.85 1.70
CA TYR A 79 9.10 -6.49 2.25
C TYR A 79 8.18 -6.93 1.12
N SER A 80 7.56 -8.09 1.29
CA SER A 80 6.54 -8.62 0.38
C SER A 80 5.59 -9.50 1.18
N TYR A 81 4.29 -9.19 1.12
CA TYR A 81 3.26 -9.97 1.81
C TYR A 81 1.98 -10.01 0.99
N THR A 82 1.38 -11.19 0.87
CA THR A 82 0.12 -11.39 0.15
C THR A 82 -1.00 -11.66 1.13
N ILE A 83 -2.13 -10.97 0.96
CA ILE A 83 -3.27 -11.06 1.85
C ILE A 83 -4.57 -11.06 1.05
N SER A 84 -5.55 -11.82 1.54
CA SER A 84 -6.92 -11.85 0.98
C SER A 84 -7.83 -10.91 1.77
N LEU A 85 -8.96 -10.52 1.19
CA LEU A 85 -10.00 -9.77 1.89
C LEU A 85 -10.39 -10.44 3.22
N GLY A 86 -10.57 -9.63 4.27
CA GLY A 86 -10.86 -10.10 5.63
C GLY A 86 -9.62 -10.55 6.41
N GLY A 87 -8.42 -10.40 5.84
CA GLY A 87 -7.16 -10.52 6.58
C GLY A 87 -6.54 -9.16 6.85
N ALA A 88 -5.77 -9.08 7.94
CA ALA A 88 -4.83 -8.00 8.21
C ALA A 88 -3.43 -8.54 8.57
N GLY A 89 -2.38 -7.80 8.22
CA GLY A 89 -0.99 -8.12 8.55
C GLY A 89 -0.28 -6.93 9.19
N SER A 90 0.72 -7.19 10.03
CA SER A 90 1.54 -6.13 10.64
C SER A 90 2.87 -5.96 9.88
N VAL A 91 3.27 -4.71 9.69
CA VAL A 91 4.58 -4.31 9.18
C VAL A 91 5.37 -3.69 10.32
N ASP A 92 6.59 -4.19 10.53
CA ASP A 92 7.60 -3.60 11.42
C ASP A 92 8.96 -3.75 10.71
N LEU A 93 9.39 -2.70 10.03
CA LEU A 93 10.51 -2.74 9.08
C LEU A 93 11.56 -1.68 9.41
N GLY A 94 12.80 -2.12 9.63
CA GLY A 94 13.95 -1.23 9.79
C GLY A 94 14.27 -0.48 8.49
N VAL A 95 14.31 0.85 8.56
CA VAL A 95 14.60 1.77 7.44
C VAL A 95 15.76 2.73 7.75
N ALA A 96 16.60 2.39 8.73
CA ALA A 96 17.77 3.20 9.08
C ALA A 96 18.69 3.42 7.87
N GLY A 97 19.01 4.69 7.59
CA GLY A 97 19.90 5.06 6.48
C GLY A 97 19.26 5.06 5.10
N VAL A 98 17.98 4.68 4.98
CA VAL A 98 17.23 4.67 3.72
C VAL A 98 16.89 6.10 3.30
N LEU A 99 17.12 6.42 2.01
CA LEU A 99 16.79 7.75 1.47
C LEU A 99 15.33 7.83 1.01
N THR A 100 14.85 6.81 0.29
CA THR A 100 13.45 6.74 -0.15
C THR A 100 12.82 5.38 0.13
N ILE A 101 11.52 5.39 0.42
CA ILE A 101 10.70 4.18 0.41
C ILE A 101 9.60 4.33 -0.61
N LYS A 102 9.26 3.22 -1.26
CA LYS A 102 8.07 3.07 -2.08
C LYS A 102 7.18 2.00 -1.50
N LEU A 103 5.95 2.38 -1.21
CA LEU A 103 4.87 1.47 -0.84
C LEU A 103 4.13 1.10 -2.11
N LYS A 104 3.91 -0.18 -2.37
CA LYS A 104 3.24 -0.67 -3.57
C LYS A 104 2.23 -1.75 -3.23
N VAL A 105 1.10 -1.74 -3.92
CA VAL A 105 0.14 -2.84 -3.90
C VAL A 105 -0.07 -3.40 -5.31
N THR A 106 -0.26 -4.70 -5.41
CA THR A 106 -0.59 -5.37 -6.67
C THR A 106 -1.83 -6.22 -6.46
N TYR A 107 -2.86 -6.01 -7.26
CA TYR A 107 -4.05 -6.84 -7.23
C TYR A 107 -3.76 -8.19 -7.88
N LEU A 108 -4.09 -9.28 -7.16
CA LEU A 108 -3.88 -10.67 -7.57
C LEU A 108 -5.20 -11.46 -7.65
N GLY A 109 -6.33 -10.81 -7.39
CA GLY A 109 -7.65 -11.45 -7.43
C GLY A 109 -8.06 -11.92 -8.82
N PRO A 110 -9.09 -12.78 -8.91
CA PRO A 110 -9.56 -13.34 -10.17
C PRO A 110 -10.22 -12.29 -11.06
N ASP A 111 -10.96 -11.34 -10.47
CA ASP A 111 -11.77 -10.37 -11.17
C ASP A 111 -10.92 -9.34 -11.91
N SER A 112 -11.39 -8.96 -13.10
CA SER A 112 -10.60 -8.12 -14.02
C SER A 112 -11.16 -6.70 -14.18
N TYR A 113 -12.38 -6.45 -13.69
CA TYR A 113 -13.11 -5.19 -13.89
C TYR A 113 -13.40 -4.43 -12.60
N ASP A 114 -13.23 -5.07 -11.44
CA ASP A 114 -13.37 -4.41 -10.14
C ASP A 114 -12.00 -3.94 -9.63
N TYR A 115 -12.00 -2.74 -9.05
CA TYR A 115 -10.85 -2.24 -8.30
C TYR A 115 -11.09 -2.46 -6.81
N SER A 116 -9.98 -2.54 -6.10
CA SER A 116 -9.94 -2.66 -4.65
C SER A 116 -8.91 -1.68 -4.12
N TYR A 117 -8.96 -1.39 -2.82
CA TYR A 117 -7.93 -0.57 -2.17
C TYR A 117 -7.07 -1.44 -1.26
N GLY A 118 -5.76 -1.41 -1.50
CA GLY A 118 -4.77 -1.93 -0.57
C GLY A 118 -4.37 -0.83 0.40
N VAL A 119 -4.48 -1.10 1.69
CA VAL A 119 -4.36 -0.13 2.76
C VAL A 119 -3.05 -0.33 3.51
N TRP A 120 -2.30 0.76 3.70
CA TRP A 120 -1.24 0.88 4.70
C TRP A 120 -1.79 1.73 5.85
N GLY A 121 -2.45 1.08 6.80
CA GLY A 121 -3.18 1.73 7.87
C GLY A 121 -2.32 2.04 9.08
N ASP A 122 -2.63 3.17 9.71
CA ASP A 122 -1.88 3.77 10.82
C ASP A 122 -0.36 3.75 10.58
N ALA A 123 0.03 4.05 9.34
CA ALA A 123 1.42 3.97 8.91
C ALA A 123 2.25 5.07 9.58
N LEU A 124 3.32 4.67 10.26
CA LEU A 124 4.15 5.55 11.09
C LEU A 124 5.63 5.32 10.79
N LEU A 125 6.36 6.42 10.63
CA LEU A 125 7.82 6.45 10.64
C LEU A 125 8.32 6.94 12.02
N SER A 126 9.37 6.30 12.53
CA SER A 126 10.04 6.64 13.81
C SER A 126 11.55 6.48 13.73
#